data_AF-Q39U89-F1
#
_entry.id   AF-Q39U89-F1
#
_cell.length_a   1.000
_cell.length_b   1.000
_cell.length_c   1.000
_cell.angle_alpha   90.00
_cell.angle_beta   90.00
_cell.angle_gamma   90.00
#
_symmetry.space_group_name_H-M   'P 1'
#
loop_
_entity.id
_entity.type
_entity.pdbx_description
1 polymer ?
#
loop_
_entity_poly.entity_id
_entity_poly.type
_entity_poly.pdbx_seq_one_letter_code
_entity_poly.pdbx_strand_id
1 'polypeptide(L)' 'MLIIMKKSATEEALVEIKEYLISRNFDIHQSTGANRTIIGVIGDTDSLDSAELERMPGVLQVVRIEKEE' A
#
# COMPACT_ATOMS: atom_id res chain seq x y z
N MET A 1 3.48 -0.71 -7.46
CA MET A 1 3.28 -1.71 -6.38
C MET A 1 1.81 -1.68 -5.93
N LEU A 2 1.26 -2.79 -5.44
CA LEU A 2 -0.07 -2.85 -4.84
C LEU A 2 0.03 -3.24 -3.37
N ILE A 3 -0.67 -2.53 -2.50
CA ILE A 3 -0.82 -2.86 -1.08
C ILE A 3 -2.27 -3.24 -0.83
N ILE A 4 -2.49 -4.46 -0.34
CA ILE A 4 -3.81 -5.00 -0.07
C ILE A 4 -4.05 -4.88 1.44
N MET A 5 -5.13 -4.18 1.82
CA MET A 5 -5.51 -4.04 3.23
C MET A 5 -6.30 -5.27 3.71
N LYS A 6 -6.16 -5.59 5.01
CA LYS A 6 -7.03 -6.53 5.72
C LYS A 6 -8.47 -6.01 5.69
N LYS A 7 -9.45 -6.91 5.64
CA LYS A 7 -10.87 -6.54 5.72
C LYS A 7 -11.22 -5.84 7.04
N SER A 8 -10.47 -6.12 8.10
CA SER A 8 -10.59 -5.53 9.43
C SER A 8 -9.64 -4.36 9.66
N ALA A 9 -8.97 -3.84 8.62
CA ALA A 9 -8.12 -2.67 8.77
C ALA A 9 -8.96 -1.47 9.21
N THR A 10 -8.49 -0.74 10.21
CA THR A 10 -9.18 0.47 10.67
C THR A 10 -8.88 1.63 9.75
N GLU A 11 -9.68 2.69 9.83
CA GLU A 11 -9.43 3.92 9.08
C GLU A 11 -8.08 4.55 9.45
N GLU A 12 -7.67 4.46 10.72
CA GLU A 12 -6.38 4.97 11.20
C GLU A 12 -5.21 4.23 10.53
N ALA A 13 -5.29 2.89 10.44
CA ALA A 13 -4.29 2.10 9.74
C ALA A 13 -4.21 2.45 8.25
N LEU A 14 -5.35 2.77 7.62
CA LEU A 14 -5.41 3.22 6.24
C LEU A 14 -4.80 4.62 6.07
N VAL A 15 -5.02 5.53 7.01
CA VAL A 15 -4.40 6.87 6.99
C VAL A 15 -2.90 6.77 7.18
N GLU A 16 -2.43 6.00 8.17
CA GLU A 16 -1.02 5.85 8.51
C GLU A 16 -0.21 5.37 7.31
N ILE A 17 -0.69 4.35 6.57
CA ILE A 17 0.03 3.87 5.40
C ILE A 17 0.04 4.86 4.23
N LYS A 18 -1.04 5.64 4.05
CA LYS A 18 -1.06 6.68 3.02
C LYS A 18 -0.08 7.79 3.35
N GLU A 19 -0.05 8.25 4.59
CA GLU A 19 0.89 9.28 5.06
C GLU A 19 2.34 8.79 4.97
N TYR A 20 2.60 7.54 5.34
CA TYR A 20 3.90 6.89 5.18
C TYR A 20 4.40 6.95 3.73
N LEU A 21 3.52 6.73 2.75
CA LEU A 21 3.86 6.75 1.33
C LEU A 21 4.01 8.19 0.79
N ILE A 22 3.04 9.07 1.07
CA ILE A 22 3.03 10.45 0.60
C ILE A 22 4.24 11.23 1.14
N SER A 23 4.58 11.04 2.42
CA SER A 23 5.75 11.68 3.05
C SER A 23 7.09 11.28 2.43
N ARG A 24 7.12 10.17 1.68
CA ARG A 24 8.27 9.69 0.91
C ARG A 24 8.14 9.95 -0.59
N ASN A 25 7.32 10.91 -0.99
CA ASN A 25 7.15 11.33 -2.39
C ASN A 25 6.54 10.27 -3.32
N PHE A 26 5.72 9.34 -2.80
CA PHE A 26 4.94 8.42 -3.63
C PHE A 26 3.54 8.97 -3.91
N ASP A 27 3.08 8.77 -5.15
CA ASP A 27 1.69 8.94 -5.50
C ASP A 27 0.91 7.67 -5.17
N ILE A 28 -0.34 7.84 -4.72
CA ILE A 28 -1.18 6.73 -4.30
C ILE A 28 -2.55 6.77 -4.97
N HIS A 29 -3.05 5.60 -5.36
CA HIS A 29 -4.40 5.42 -5.89
C HIS A 29 -5.14 4.42 -5.01
N GLN A 30 -6.16 4.87 -4.29
CA GLN A 30 -7.01 3.97 -3.51
C GLN A 30 -8.15 3.41 -4.37
N SER A 31 -8.31 2.10 -4.36
CA SER A 31 -9.49 1.40 -4.84
C SER A 31 -10.22 0.75 -3.67
N THR A 32 -11.47 1.18 -3.43
CA THR A 32 -12.32 0.63 -2.37
C THR A 32 -13.34 -0.32 -2.99
N GLY A 33 -13.22 -1.61 -2.69
CA GLY A 33 -14.19 -2.62 -3.09
C GLY A 33 -15.07 -3.07 -1.92
N ALA A 34 -16.13 -3.82 -2.21
CA ALA A 34 -17.07 -4.34 -1.20
C ALA A 34 -16.39 -5.22 -0.12
N ASN A 35 -15.27 -5.85 -0.46
CA ASN A 35 -14.58 -6.79 0.44
C ASN A 35 -13.26 -6.26 1.01
N ARG A 36 -12.56 -5.38 0.27
CA ARG A 36 -11.20 -4.92 0.59
C ARG A 36 -10.90 -3.57 -0.04
N THR A 37 -9.97 -2.87 0.59
CA THR A 37 -9.31 -1.68 0.05
C THR A 37 -7.94 -2.06 -0.48
N ILE A 38 -7.59 -1.56 -1.67
CA ILE A 38 -6.28 -1.72 -2.30
C ILE A 38 -5.69 -0.32 -2.50
N ILE A 39 -4.40 -0.17 -2.23
CA ILE A 39 -3.63 1.04 -2.50
C ILE A 39 -2.62 0.71 -3.60
N GLY A 40 -2.82 1.29 -4.77
CA GLY A 40 -1.79 1.37 -5.80
C GLY A 40 -0.77 2.43 -5.42
N VAL A 41 0.51 2.09 -5.54
CA VAL A 41 1.65 2.97 -5.26
C VAL A 41 2.43 3.19 -6.54
N ILE A 42 2.64 4.46 -6.89
CA ILE A 42 3.32 4.94 -8.10
C ILE A 42 4.55 5.75 -7.68
N GLY A 43 5.66 5.55 -8.37
CA GLY A 43 6.96 6.16 -8.07
C GLY A 43 8.08 5.13 -8.15
N ASP A 44 9.22 5.44 -7.51
CA ASP A 44 10.35 4.51 -7.40
C ASP A 44 10.06 3.40 -6.37
N THR A 45 9.13 2.50 -6.70
CA THR A 45 8.68 1.46 -5.76
C THR A 45 9.74 0.40 -5.47
N ASP A 46 10.90 0.43 -6.16
CA ASP A 46 12.04 -0.44 -5.86
C ASP A 46 12.76 -0.02 -4.57
N SER A 47 12.68 1.28 -4.23
CA SER A 47 13.20 1.80 -2.96
C SER A 47 12.38 1.41 -1.72
N LEU A 48 11.18 0.84 -1.90
CA LEU A 48 10.32 0.38 -0.80
C LEU A 48 10.59 -1.08 -0.42
N ASP A 49 10.77 -1.34 0.87
CA ASP A 49 10.80 -2.71 1.40
C ASP A 49 9.37 -3.24 1.57
N SER A 50 9.02 -4.28 0.79
CA SER A 50 7.72 -4.93 0.87
C SER A 50 7.49 -5.57 2.25
N ALA A 51 8.53 -6.10 2.89
CA ALA A 51 8.39 -6.72 4.21
C ALA A 51 8.14 -5.68 5.30
N GLU A 52 8.68 -4.47 5.19
CA GLU A 52 8.36 -3.35 6.08
C GLU A 52 6.89 -2.95 5.96
N LEU A 53 6.42 -2.76 4.73
CA LEU A 53 5.03 -2.41 4.45
C LEU A 53 4.06 -3.51 4.94
N GLU A 54 4.39 -4.79 4.75
CA GLU A 54 3.56 -5.91 5.23
C GLU A 54 3.47 -6.00 6.77
N ARG A 55 4.44 -5.42 7.50
CA ARG A 55 4.39 -5.33 8.96
C ARG A 55 3.54 -4.16 9.45
N MET A 56 3.17 -3.22 8.59
CA MET A 56 2.34 -2.08 8.99
C MET A 56 0.94 -2.54 9.42
N PRO A 57 0.33 -1.86 10.41
CA PRO A 57 -1.02 -2.17 10.85
C PRO A 57 -2.01 -2.22 9.67
N GLY A 58 -2.92 -3.19 9.70
CA GLY A 58 -3.96 -3.32 8.68
C GLY A 58 -3.49 -3.80 7.30
N VAL A 59 -2.19 -3.93 7.02
CA VAL A 59 -1.71 -4.51 5.76
C VAL A 59 -1.88 -6.03 5.77
N LEU A 60 -2.38 -6.57 4.66
CA LEU A 60 -2.51 -8.01 4.45
C LEU A 60 -1.37 -8.56 3.60
N GLN A 61 -1.04 -7.88 2.51
CA GLN A 61 -0.10 -8.35 1.51
C GLN A 61 0.39 -7.18 0.66
N VAL A 62 1.64 -7.24 0.23
CA VAL A 62 2.22 -6.33 -0.76
C VAL A 62 2.60 -7.11 -2.01
N VAL A 63 2.19 -6.61 -3.17
CA VAL A 63 2.48 -7.19 -4.47
C VAL A 63 3.30 -6.18 -5.28
N ARG A 64 4.55 -6.52 -5.59
CA ARG A 64 5.37 -5.74 -6.51
C ARG A 64 4.90 -6.04 -7.94
N ILE A 65 4.74 -4.99 -8.73
CA ILE A 65 4.42 -5.11 -10.15
C ILE A 65 5.76 -5.10 -10.88
N GLU A 66 6.02 -6.13 -11.69
CA GLU A 66 7.24 -6.21 -12.49
C GLU A 66 7.24 -5.13 -13.56
N LYS A 67 8.43 -4.63 -13.90
CA LYS A 67 8.61 -3.71 -15.04
C LYS A 67 8.50 -4.53 -16.32
N GLU A 68 7.86 -3.98 -17.35
CA GLU A 68 8.03 -4.53 -18.70
C GLU A 68 9.49 -4.31 -19.14
N GLU A 69 10.10 -5.35 -19.72
CA GLU A 69 11.45 -5.29 -20.33
C GLU A 69 11.46 -4.52 -21.66
#